data_AF-A0A432F9P7-F1
#
_entry.id   AF-A0A432F9P7-F1
#
_cell.length_a   1.000
_cell.length_b   1.000
_cell.length_c   1.000
_cell.angle_alpha   90.00
_cell.angle_beta   90.00
_cell.angle_gamma   90.00
#
_symmetry.space_group_name_H-M   'P 1'
#
loop_
_entity.id
_entity.type
_entity.pdbx_description
1 polymer ?
#
loop_
_entity_poly.entity_id
_entity_poly.type
_entity_poly.pdbx_seq_one_letter_code
_entity_poly.pdbx_strand_id
1 'polypeptide(L)' 'MKNGKIKDIKFTGDFMSSTDFEEINKLFIDQKFTIDNVESILTSIENFQDYFGVVTKEELLSLFKQIDLK' A
#
# COMPACT_ATOMS: atom_id res chain seq x y z
N MET A 1 -8.77 9.63 -4.66
CA MET A 1 -7.88 9.81 -5.84
C MET A 1 -8.19 11.14 -6.51
N LYS A 2 -7.19 11.80 -7.11
CA LYS A 2 -7.41 12.99 -7.95
C LYS A 2 -6.52 12.90 -9.19
N ASN A 3 -7.11 12.97 -10.38
CA ASN A 3 -6.41 12.85 -11.68
C ASN A 3 -5.57 11.55 -11.80
N GLY A 4 -6.09 10.42 -11.31
CA GLY A 4 -5.38 9.13 -11.36
C GLY A 4 -4.18 9.02 -10.39
N LYS A 5 -4.02 9.99 -9.48
CA LYS A 5 -3.02 9.96 -8.42
C LYS A 5 -3.62 9.66 -7.06
N ILE A 6 -2.87 8.93 -6.24
CA ILE A 6 -3.17 8.68 -4.83
C ILE A 6 -2.94 10.00 -4.08
N LYS A 7 -3.98 10.49 -3.41
CA LYS A 7 -3.94 11.74 -2.62
C LYS A 7 -3.96 11.49 -1.12
N ASP A 8 -4.50 10.34 -0.76
CA ASP A 8 -4.58 9.87 0.61
C ASP A 8 -4.75 8.35 0.53
N ILE A 9 -4.20 7.66 1.51
CA ILE A 9 -4.31 6.21 1.68
C ILE A 9 -4.36 5.91 3.16
N LYS A 10 -5.25 4.99 3.53
CA LYS A 10 -5.38 4.51 4.90
C LYS A 10 -5.44 2.99 4.88
N PHE A 11 -4.46 2.36 5.53
CA PHE A 11 -4.50 0.94 5.80
C PHE A 11 -5.31 0.71 7.09
N THR A 12 -6.33 -0.12 7.00
CA THR A 12 -7.16 -0.52 8.15
C THR A 12 -7.25 -2.04 8.18
N GLY A 13 -6.94 -2.64 9.32
CA GLY A 13 -7.04 -4.07 9.54
C GLY A 13 -6.57 -4.41 10.96
N ASP A 14 -6.72 -5.67 11.33
CA ASP A 14 -6.21 -6.21 12.61
C ASP A 14 -4.71 -6.50 12.54
N PHE A 15 -3.97 -5.62 11.85
CA PHE A 15 -2.53 -5.71 11.79
C PHE A 15 -2.05 -5.35 13.19
N MET A 16 -1.57 -6.34 13.94
CA MET A 16 -0.92 -6.16 15.25
C MET A 16 0.44 -5.44 15.12
N SER A 17 0.63 -4.60 14.10
CA SER A 17 1.84 -3.84 13.91
C SER A 17 1.89 -2.71 14.92
N SER A 18 3.02 -2.64 15.62
CA SER A 18 3.29 -1.62 16.63
C SER A 18 3.83 -0.32 16.01
N THR A 19 3.85 -0.24 14.68
CA THR A 19 4.61 0.73 13.90
C THR A 19 3.66 1.66 13.15
N ASP A 20 3.95 2.96 13.18
CA ASP A 20 3.14 3.98 12.52
C ASP A 20 3.20 3.82 10.99
N PHE A 21 2.04 3.73 10.35
CA PHE A 21 1.92 3.65 8.89
C PHE A 21 2.17 4.99 8.19
N GLU A 22 2.38 6.08 8.92
CA GLU A 22 2.60 7.41 8.33
C GLU A 22 3.77 7.42 7.32
N GLU A 23 4.86 6.70 7.63
CA GLU A 23 6.01 6.56 6.72
C GLU A 23 5.65 5.80 5.44
N ILE A 24 4.89 4.72 5.57
CA ILE A 24 4.42 3.92 4.45
C ILE A 24 3.45 4.71 3.58
N ASN A 25 2.48 5.42 4.19
CA ASN A 25 1.50 6.23 3.49
C ASN A 25 2.16 7.28 2.61
N LYS A 26 3.23 7.94 3.11
CA LYS A 26 4.00 8.94 2.35
C LYS A 26 4.57 8.39 1.04
N LEU A 27 4.92 7.11 0.98
CA LEU A 27 5.43 6.47 -0.25
C LEU A 27 4.37 6.41 -1.36
N PHE A 28 3.08 6.39 -1.00
CA PHE A 28 1.98 6.33 -1.96
C PHE A 28 1.48 7.71 -2.38
N ILE A 29 1.69 8.76 -1.59
CA ILE A 29 1.14 10.08 -1.92
C ILE A 29 1.74 10.61 -3.23
N ASP A 30 0.87 11.19 -4.08
CA ASP A 30 1.16 11.71 -5.42
C ASP A 30 1.66 10.72 -6.45
N GLN A 31 1.70 9.44 -6.09
CA GLN A 31 1.97 8.33 -6.99
C GLN A 31 0.77 8.04 -7.89
N LYS A 32 1.05 7.59 -9.12
CA LYS A 32 -0.01 7.14 -10.03
C LYS A 32 -0.63 5.86 -9.46
N PHE A 33 -1.96 5.78 -9.43
CA PHE A 33 -2.65 4.56 -9.03
C PHE A 33 -2.68 3.58 -10.20
N THR A 34 -1.59 2.84 -10.36
CA THR A 34 -1.48 1.71 -11.30
C THR A 34 -0.85 0.54 -10.57
N ILE A 35 -1.23 -0.68 -10.95
CA ILE A 35 -0.75 -1.90 -10.30
C ILE A 35 0.77 -2.00 -10.32
N ASP A 36 1.41 -1.72 -11.47
CA ASP A 36 2.88 -1.75 -11.59
C ASP A 36 3.56 -0.78 -10.62
N ASN A 37 2.96 0.39 -10.41
CA ASN A 37 3.53 1.42 -9.54
C ASN A 37 3.34 1.06 -8.07
N VAL A 38 2.17 0.53 -7.71
CA VAL A 38 1.89 0.01 -6.37
C VAL A 38 2.83 -1.16 -6.05
N GLU A 39 3.02 -2.09 -6.97
CA GLU A 39 3.95 -3.22 -6.81
C GLU A 39 5.39 -2.73 -6.60
N SER A 40 5.84 -1.73 -7.37
CA SER A 40 7.15 -1.12 -7.18
C SER A 40 7.30 -0.49 -5.80
N ILE A 41 6.28 0.23 -5.31
CA ILE A 41 6.31 0.84 -3.97
C ILE A 41 6.37 -0.26 -2.90
N LEU A 42 5.51 -1.26 -2.97
CA LEU A 42 5.50 -2.39 -2.02
C LEU A 42 6.83 -3.14 -2.01
N THR A 43 7.45 -3.32 -3.18
CA THR A 43 8.75 -3.99 -3.30
C THR A 43 9.87 -3.17 -2.65
N SER A 44 9.80 -1.84 -2.71
CA SER A 44 10.80 -0.93 -2.11
C SER A 44 10.78 -0.89 -0.57
N ILE A 45 9.72 -1.39 0.07
CA ILE A 45 9.64 -1.47 1.53
C ILE A 45 10.44 -2.68 2.01
N GLU A 46 11.61 -2.43 2.63
CA GLU A 46 12.51 -3.47 3.13
C GLU A 46 11.92 -4.21 4.34
N ASN A 47 11.31 -3.48 5.27
CA ASN A 47 10.75 -4.01 6.52
C ASN A 47 9.22 -4.17 6.47
N PHE A 48 8.70 -4.68 5.35
CA PHE A 48 7.26 -4.78 5.09
C PHE A 48 6.48 -5.51 6.20
N GLN A 49 7.05 -6.58 6.74
CA GLN A 49 6.46 -7.41 7.77
C GLN A 49 6.31 -6.69 9.11
N ASP A 50 7.12 -5.66 9.39
CA ASP A 50 6.98 -4.84 10.60
C ASP A 50 5.71 -3.99 10.57
N TYR A 51 5.19 -3.69 9.37
CA TYR A 51 3.98 -2.93 9.15
C TYR A 51 2.76 -3.82 8.93
N PHE A 52 2.91 -4.89 8.15
CA PHE A 52 1.78 -5.71 7.69
C PHE A 52 1.72 -7.09 8.33
N GLY A 53 2.66 -7.43 9.23
CA GLY A 53 2.69 -8.68 9.98
C GLY A 53 2.86 -9.89 9.06
N VAL A 54 1.87 -10.78 9.10
CA VAL A 54 1.85 -12.01 8.30
C VAL A 54 1.34 -11.82 6.87
N VAL A 55 0.77 -10.65 6.56
CA VAL A 55 0.29 -10.35 5.20
C VAL A 55 1.48 -10.30 4.25
N THR A 56 1.30 -10.85 3.05
CA THR A 56 2.32 -10.79 2.00
C THR A 56 2.10 -9.61 1.05
N LYS A 57 3.15 -9.22 0.31
CA LYS A 57 3.08 -8.17 -0.70
C LYS A 57 2.09 -8.54 -1.82
N GLU A 58 2.02 -9.82 -2.18
CA GLU A 58 1.13 -10.35 -3.21
C GLU A 58 -0.34 -10.31 -2.77
N GLU A 59 -0.62 -10.63 -1.50
CA GLU A 59 -1.97 -10.52 -0.92
C GLU A 59 -2.44 -9.07 -0.96
N LEU A 60 -1.59 -8.14 -0.52
CA LEU A 60 -1.91 -6.71 -0.52
C LEU A 60 -2.07 -6.18 -1.96
N LEU A 61 -1.18 -6.56 -2.89
CA LEU A 61 -1.29 -6.20 -4.31
C LEU A 61 -2.58 -6.71 -4.94
N SER A 62 -3.05 -7.89 -4.53
CA SER A 62 -4.32 -8.46 -4.98
C SER A 62 -5.53 -7.64 -4.53
N LEU A 63 -5.47 -6.98 -3.37
CA LEU A 63 -6.50 -6.04 -2.92
C LEU A 63 -6.54 -4.80 -3.81
N PHE A 64 -5.37 -4.26 -4.18
CA PHE A 64 -5.29 -3.11 -5.09
C PHE A 64 -5.86 -3.43 -6.48
N LYS A 65 -5.60 -4.63 -7.00
CA LYS A 65 -6.19 -5.11 -8.27
C LYS A 65 -7.72 -5.13 -8.23
N GLN A 66 -8.32 -5.49 -7.09
CA GLN A 66 -9.79 -5.47 -6.95
C GLN A 66 -10.38 -4.06 -6.92
N ILE A 67 -9.61 -3.05 -6.48
CA ILE A 67 -10.04 -1.65 -6.45
C ILE A 67 -9.97 -1.05 -7.86
N ASP A 68 -8.93 -1.35 -8.63
CA ASP A 68 -8.75 -0.87 -10.02
C ASP A 68 -9.79 -1.47 -11.00
N LEU A 69 -10.39 -2.60 -10.63
CA LEU A 69 -11.47 -3.25 -11.37
C LEU A 69 -12.88 -2.66 -11.10
N LYS A 70 -12.99 -1.61 -10.27
CA LYS A 70 -14.25 -0.91 -9.97
C LYS A 70 -14.27 0.50 -10.53
#